data_AF-Q5KCY5-F1
#
_entry.id   AF-Q5KCY5-F1
#
_cell.length_a   1.000
_cell.length_b   1.000
_cell.length_c   1.000
_cell.angle_alpha   90.00
_cell.angle_beta   90.00
_cell.angle_gamma   90.00
#
_symmetry.space_group_name_H-M   'P 1'
#
loop_
_entity.id
_entity.type
_entity.pdbx_description
1 polymer ?
#
loop_
_entity_poly.entity_id
_entity_poly.type
_entity_poly.pdbx_seq_one_letter_code
_entity_poly.pdbx_strand_id
1 'polypeptide(L)'
;MPRPGQQAARRKRARVSTTPAPSTNQEEPGSPNPRARCLPVADLPADFDGVPEDGAQYLAMVMRNNEELPWSTRMEGWTPAVENETEVRPDSGQPAGTRHMALPQGSWEVLFPLHFQNYRKNLAESWPPSPPLPYPQEYPPLPEANRRSEWYMFINGYSMEQYSKPLQRGTKGKERAFELTEEEAMNEGASDNQNAQGANGESSAELKGKRGKHREPLVSVVQGLNSNEAVRILSHFAHWLTESITQLPPPFPTSPELLPTQPDGPMNPPSPASSSTARPPNPFPPHYAQWILALLMIVDSHLSGGQISTLRDLARAAMRVAGWRWIRGVVARDVSEGWKLGGQGWRLVTASTENEGDEEENVDEMLARCWVVVHAVVAGWAQRDLLDDLENLFK
;
A
#
# COMPACT_ATOMS: atom_id res chain seq x y z
N MET A 1 29.58 -39.83 -21.01
CA MET A 1 30.16 -39.60 -22.35
C MET A 1 29.23 -38.69 -23.16
N PRO A 2 29.59 -37.43 -23.42
CA PRO A 2 28.78 -36.49 -24.20
C PRO A 2 29.20 -36.46 -25.69
N ARG A 3 28.23 -36.25 -26.59
CA ARG A 3 28.41 -36.26 -28.05
C ARG A 3 29.13 -35.00 -28.57
N PRO A 4 30.03 -35.11 -29.58
CA PRO A 4 30.72 -33.98 -30.18
C PRO A 4 29.86 -33.34 -31.27
N GLY A 5 29.65 -32.00 -31.24
CA GLY A 5 29.04 -31.32 -32.39
C GLY A 5 28.44 -29.91 -32.24
N GLN A 6 28.46 -29.25 -31.08
CA GLN A 6 27.73 -27.96 -30.91
C GLN A 6 28.57 -26.72 -30.54
N GLN A 7 29.89 -26.76 -30.65
CA GLN A 7 30.73 -25.60 -30.28
C GLN A 7 31.19 -24.70 -31.44
N ALA A 8 30.82 -24.98 -32.69
CA ALA A 8 31.30 -24.20 -33.84
C ALA A 8 30.46 -22.96 -34.22
N ALA A 9 29.28 -22.75 -33.63
CA ALA A 9 28.34 -21.72 -34.10
C ALA A 9 28.34 -20.39 -33.30
N ARG A 10 29.16 -20.24 -32.24
CA ARG A 10 29.01 -19.11 -31.28
C ARG A 10 30.16 -18.09 -31.26
N ARG A 11 31.04 -18.08 -32.28
CA ARG A 11 32.23 -17.21 -32.33
C ARG A 11 32.37 -16.36 -33.60
N LYS A 12 31.27 -15.90 -34.21
CA LYS A 12 31.29 -14.98 -35.37
C LYS A 12 30.41 -13.73 -35.23
N ARG A 13 30.23 -13.18 -34.03
CA ARG A 13 29.59 -11.87 -33.82
C ARG A 13 30.43 -10.97 -32.90
N ALA A 14 31.61 -10.59 -33.36
CA ALA A 14 32.35 -9.45 -32.80
C ALA A 14 33.48 -9.08 -33.76
N ARG A 15 33.14 -8.32 -34.82
CA ARG A 15 34.03 -7.39 -35.56
C ARG A 15 33.36 -6.98 -36.88
N VAL A 16 32.63 -5.87 -36.84
CA VAL A 16 32.37 -4.97 -37.98
C VAL A 16 32.28 -3.59 -37.32
N SER A 17 33.40 -2.88 -37.17
CA SER A 17 33.96 -1.94 -38.15
C SER A 17 32.94 -0.88 -38.57
N THR A 18 32.95 0.21 -37.81
CA THR A 18 32.28 1.47 -38.07
C THR A 18 32.87 2.10 -39.33
N THR A 19 32.11 2.08 -40.42
CA THR A 19 32.37 2.87 -41.63
C THR A 19 31.02 3.44 -42.07
N PRO A 20 30.89 4.76 -42.34
CA PRO A 20 29.61 5.35 -42.69
C PRO A 20 29.26 4.96 -44.14
N ALA A 21 28.18 4.22 -44.32
CA ALA A 21 27.62 3.89 -45.62
C ALA A 21 26.52 4.91 -46.00
N PRO A 22 26.36 5.20 -47.31
CA PRO A 22 25.37 6.14 -47.81
C PRO A 22 23.94 5.62 -47.60
N SER A 23 23.06 6.53 -47.21
CA SER A 23 21.65 6.34 -46.94
C SER A 23 20.88 5.92 -48.19
N THR A 24 20.78 4.61 -48.40
CA THR A 24 19.79 4.01 -49.30
C THR A 24 18.64 3.48 -48.44
N ASN A 25 17.58 4.27 -48.33
CA ASN A 25 16.32 3.89 -47.69
C ASN A 25 15.65 2.77 -48.51
N GLN A 26 15.92 1.51 -48.18
CA GLN A 26 14.99 0.42 -48.45
C GLN A 26 14.04 0.33 -47.27
N GLU A 27 12.87 0.94 -47.42
CA GLU A 27 11.76 0.86 -46.47
C GLU A 27 11.26 -0.60 -46.40
N GLU A 28 11.18 -1.15 -45.19
CA GLU A 28 10.52 -2.43 -44.96
C GLU A 28 9.03 -2.33 -45.33
N PRO A 29 8.50 -3.21 -46.19
CA PRO A 29 7.10 -3.21 -46.59
C PRO A 29 6.25 -3.78 -45.44
N GLY A 30 5.84 -2.93 -44.49
CA GLY A 30 4.91 -3.37 -43.45
C GLY A 30 4.72 -2.44 -42.25
N SER A 31 5.65 -1.52 -41.98
CA SER A 31 5.38 -0.50 -40.96
C SER A 31 4.63 0.66 -41.62
N PRO A 32 3.41 1.02 -41.18
CA PRO A 32 2.72 2.20 -41.67
C PRO A 32 3.58 3.41 -41.29
N ASN A 33 4.32 3.94 -42.26
CA ASN A 33 5.01 5.20 -42.10
C ASN A 33 3.91 6.22 -41.70
N PRO A 34 3.95 6.83 -40.51
CA PRO A 34 2.94 7.81 -40.12
C PRO A 34 2.94 9.05 -41.03
N ARG A 35 3.90 9.10 -41.98
CA ARG A 35 4.02 10.11 -43.04
C ARG A 35 3.63 9.59 -44.43
N ALA A 36 3.07 8.38 -44.55
CA ALA A 36 2.56 7.89 -45.82
C ALA A 36 1.48 8.85 -46.33
N ARG A 37 1.71 9.43 -47.51
CA ARG A 37 0.79 10.37 -48.14
C ARG A 37 -0.53 9.64 -48.42
N CYS A 38 -1.59 10.01 -47.70
CA CYS A 38 -2.92 9.41 -47.87
C CYS A 38 -3.77 10.12 -48.95
N LEU A 39 -3.31 11.28 -49.43
CA LEU A 39 -4.00 12.09 -50.42
C LEU A 39 -3.18 12.20 -51.71
N PRO A 40 -3.83 12.20 -52.89
CA PRO A 40 -3.17 12.43 -54.16
C PRO A 40 -2.61 13.87 -54.22
N VAL A 41 -1.41 14.00 -54.75
CA VAL A 41 -0.71 15.29 -54.94
C VAL A 41 -0.49 15.47 -56.43
N ALA A 42 -0.83 16.64 -56.98
CA ALA A 42 -0.64 16.92 -58.39
C ALA A 42 0.82 17.28 -58.72
N ASP A 43 1.27 16.96 -59.93
CA ASP A 43 2.58 17.41 -60.43
C ASP A 43 2.43 18.80 -61.05
N LEU A 44 2.79 19.85 -60.28
CA LEU A 44 2.75 21.24 -60.73
C LEU A 44 4.11 21.67 -61.35
N PRO A 45 4.11 22.54 -62.37
CA PRO A 45 5.33 23.19 -62.87
C PRO A 45 6.06 23.97 -61.77
N ALA A 46 7.39 24.04 -61.86
CA ALA A 46 8.22 24.75 -60.89
C ALA A 46 7.97 26.27 -60.84
N ASP A 47 7.34 26.82 -61.87
CA ASP A 47 6.98 28.23 -62.02
C ASP A 47 5.47 28.50 -61.84
N PHE A 48 4.71 27.53 -61.34
CA PHE A 48 3.28 27.70 -61.09
C PHE A 48 3.03 28.79 -60.01
N ASP A 49 2.40 29.89 -60.42
CA ASP A 49 2.00 31.04 -59.60
C ASP A 49 0.47 31.28 -59.60
N GLY A 50 -0.28 30.34 -60.18
CA GLY A 50 -1.74 30.40 -60.30
C GLY A 50 -2.49 30.06 -59.01
N VAL A 51 -3.81 30.31 -59.03
CA VAL A 51 -4.72 29.86 -57.96
C VAL A 51 -4.98 28.36 -58.15
N PRO A 52 -4.78 27.51 -57.12
CA PRO A 52 -5.05 26.08 -57.25
C PRO A 52 -6.52 25.83 -57.54
N GLU A 53 -6.81 25.05 -58.58
CA GLU A 53 -8.18 24.74 -59.02
C GLU A 53 -8.78 23.55 -58.27
N ASP A 54 -7.92 22.69 -57.70
CA ASP A 54 -8.32 21.50 -56.96
C ASP A 54 -7.48 21.26 -55.68
N GLY A 55 -7.89 20.24 -54.91
CA GLY A 55 -7.19 19.86 -53.68
C GLY A 55 -5.80 19.26 -53.91
N ALA A 56 -5.55 18.61 -55.05
CA ALA A 56 -4.28 17.97 -55.35
C ALA A 56 -3.19 18.99 -55.70
N GLN A 57 -3.54 20.05 -56.44
CA GLN A 57 -2.71 21.22 -56.72
C GLN A 57 -2.45 22.03 -55.45
N TYR A 58 -3.47 22.22 -54.61
CA TYR A 58 -3.29 22.88 -53.31
C TYR A 58 -2.26 22.13 -52.44
N LEU A 59 -2.37 20.80 -52.33
CA LEU A 59 -1.41 20.00 -51.57
C LEU A 59 0.00 20.06 -52.16
N ALA A 60 0.15 20.07 -53.49
CA ALA A 60 1.44 20.22 -54.15
C ALA A 60 2.10 21.57 -53.81
N MET A 61 1.33 22.65 -53.82
CA MET A 61 1.79 23.99 -53.42
C MET A 61 2.17 24.04 -51.92
N VAL A 62 1.37 23.45 -51.04
CA VAL A 62 1.68 23.36 -49.60
C VAL A 62 2.94 22.54 -49.34
N MET A 63 3.13 21.42 -50.05
CA MET A 63 4.33 20.60 -49.91
C MET A 63 5.58 21.37 -50.33
N ARG A 64 5.52 22.09 -51.45
CA ARG A 64 6.60 22.97 -51.90
C ARG A 64 6.93 24.04 -50.85
N ASN A 65 5.93 24.74 -50.32
CA ASN A 65 6.14 25.73 -49.26
C ASN A 65 6.72 25.12 -47.98
N ASN A 66 6.33 23.87 -47.66
CA ASN A 66 6.84 23.17 -46.49
C ASN A 66 8.27 22.64 -46.68
N GLU A 67 8.72 22.40 -47.92
CA GLU A 67 10.13 22.10 -48.23
C GLU A 67 11.04 23.31 -47.99
N GLU A 68 10.51 24.53 -48.10
CA GLU A 68 11.24 25.76 -47.78
C GLU A 68 11.34 26.02 -46.27
N LEU A 69 10.49 25.38 -45.46
CA LEU A 69 10.50 25.53 -44.01
C LEU A 69 11.55 24.61 -43.36
N PRO A 70 12.23 25.07 -42.29
CA PRO A 70 13.16 24.24 -41.55
C PRO A 70 12.43 23.05 -40.91
N TRP A 71 13.01 21.85 -41.05
CA TRP A 71 12.47 20.58 -40.52
C TRP A 71 12.08 20.66 -39.03
N SER A 72 12.88 21.37 -38.25
CA SER A 72 12.57 21.71 -36.87
C SER A 72 13.08 23.11 -36.58
N THR A 73 12.21 23.96 -36.02
CA THR A 73 12.61 25.24 -35.46
C THR A 73 12.68 25.07 -33.95
N ARG A 74 13.89 25.13 -33.38
CA ARG A 74 14.06 25.18 -31.93
C ARG A 74 14.07 26.65 -31.51
N MET A 75 13.11 27.04 -30.69
CA MET A 75 13.09 28.39 -30.12
C MET A 75 14.15 28.45 -29.00
N GLU A 76 15.26 29.15 -29.25
CA GLU A 76 16.21 29.48 -28.19
C GLU A 76 15.55 30.39 -27.16
N GLY A 77 15.74 30.09 -25.87
CA GLY A 77 15.20 30.88 -24.76
C GLY A 77 13.89 30.34 -24.15
N TRP A 78 13.27 29.30 -24.71
CA TRP A 78 12.20 28.56 -24.00
C TRP A 78 12.80 27.43 -23.17
N THR A 79 13.53 27.80 -22.12
CA THR A 79 13.61 26.93 -20.94
C THR A 79 12.30 27.13 -20.19
N PRO A 80 11.45 26.11 -19.99
CA PRO A 80 10.46 26.21 -18.92
C PRO A 80 11.26 26.58 -17.67
N ALA A 81 10.91 27.68 -17.01
CA ALA A 81 11.61 28.19 -15.83
C ALA A 81 11.53 27.22 -14.61
N VAL A 82 11.25 25.94 -14.85
CA VAL A 82 10.80 24.94 -13.88
C VAL A 82 11.81 23.80 -13.72
N GLU A 83 12.80 23.62 -14.60
CA GLU A 83 13.62 22.39 -14.58
C GLU A 83 14.98 22.45 -13.86
N ASN A 84 15.37 23.58 -13.24
CA ASN A 84 16.66 23.66 -12.51
C ASN A 84 16.55 23.87 -10.99
N GLU A 85 15.37 23.78 -10.37
CA GLU A 85 15.21 23.84 -8.90
C GLU A 85 15.04 22.44 -8.27
N THR A 86 15.99 21.54 -8.52
CA THR A 86 16.25 20.44 -7.57
C THR A 86 17.52 20.69 -6.78
N GLU A 87 17.85 21.96 -6.56
CA GLU A 87 18.71 22.34 -5.44
C GLU A 87 17.82 22.30 -4.19
N VAL A 88 18.14 21.43 -3.24
CA VAL A 88 17.48 21.34 -1.94
C VAL A 88 17.72 22.66 -1.21
N ARG A 89 16.89 23.65 -1.50
CA ARG A 89 16.91 24.94 -0.82
C ARG A 89 16.40 24.68 0.60
N PRO A 90 17.18 24.98 1.66
CA PRO A 90 16.68 24.89 3.02
C PRO A 90 15.52 25.88 3.12
N ASP A 91 14.33 25.32 3.29
CA ASP A 91 13.07 26.03 3.38
C ASP A 91 13.16 27.08 4.49
N SER A 92 13.36 28.33 4.05
CA SER A 92 13.62 29.47 4.91
C SER A 92 12.67 30.58 4.50
N GLY A 93 11.43 30.50 4.99
CA GLY A 93 10.63 31.70 5.20
C GLY A 93 9.19 31.69 4.69
N GLN A 94 8.59 30.57 4.29
CA GLN A 94 7.12 30.55 4.34
C GLN A 94 6.70 30.60 5.82
N PRO A 95 5.75 31.48 6.21
CA PRO A 95 5.22 31.49 7.56
C PRO A 95 4.66 30.09 7.79
N ALA A 96 5.32 29.32 8.66
CA ALA A 96 5.02 27.94 8.93
C ALA A 96 3.52 27.81 9.19
N GLY A 97 2.76 27.40 8.17
CA GLY A 97 1.43 26.86 8.37
C GLY A 97 1.66 25.79 9.41
N THR A 98 1.05 25.95 10.58
CA THR A 98 1.33 25.10 11.74
C THR A 98 1.07 23.67 11.31
N ARG A 99 2.17 22.94 11.08
CA ARG A 99 2.11 21.56 10.60
C ARG A 99 1.22 20.77 11.55
N HIS A 100 0.34 19.96 11.00
CA HIS A 100 -0.62 19.23 11.81
C HIS A 100 0.10 18.32 12.82
N MET A 101 -0.38 18.30 14.07
CA MET A 101 0.28 17.56 15.16
C MET A 101 0.28 16.03 14.94
N ALA A 102 -0.67 15.53 14.15
CA ALA A 102 -0.74 14.12 13.74
C ALA A 102 0.11 13.79 12.50
N LEU A 103 1.02 14.67 12.10
CA LEU A 103 2.03 14.33 11.09
C LEU A 103 3.37 14.08 11.79
N PRO A 104 4.22 13.19 11.24
CA PRO A 104 5.54 12.96 11.80
C PRO A 104 6.36 14.25 11.81
N GLN A 105 7.37 14.32 12.68
CA GLN A 105 8.30 15.44 12.68
C GLN A 105 9.09 15.46 11.36
N GLY A 106 9.36 16.65 10.82
CA GLY A 106 10.07 16.78 9.54
C GLY A 106 11.47 16.13 9.51
N SER A 107 12.14 16.03 10.65
CA SER A 107 13.40 15.28 10.77
C SER A 107 13.21 13.79 10.51
N TRP A 108 12.13 13.20 11.00
CA TRP A 108 11.80 11.79 10.80
C TRP A 108 11.50 11.49 9.33
N GLU A 109 10.82 12.38 8.63
CA GLU A 109 10.49 12.21 7.20
C GLU A 109 11.70 12.18 6.28
N VAL A 110 12.82 12.76 6.70
CA VAL A 110 14.08 12.70 5.94
C VAL A 110 14.87 11.45 6.32
N LEU A 111 14.96 11.15 7.63
CA LEU A 111 15.77 10.04 8.14
C LEU A 111 15.17 8.68 7.78
N PHE A 112 13.85 8.50 7.92
CA PHE A 112 13.22 7.20 7.71
C PHE A 112 13.39 6.70 6.26
N PRO A 113 13.06 7.47 5.19
CA PRO A 113 13.29 7.05 3.81
C PRO A 113 14.74 6.68 3.53
N LEU A 114 15.69 7.45 4.07
CA LEU A 114 17.12 7.19 3.93
C LEU A 114 17.50 5.84 4.55
N HIS A 115 17.08 5.58 5.79
CA HIS A 115 17.34 4.32 6.47
C HIS A 115 16.65 3.14 5.78
N PHE A 116 15.40 3.31 5.35
CA PHE A 116 14.63 2.29 4.65
C PHE A 116 15.28 1.91 3.32
N GLN A 117 15.68 2.89 2.50
CA GLN A 117 16.39 2.62 1.24
C GLN A 117 17.74 1.96 1.46
N ASN A 118 18.52 2.40 2.45
CA ASN A 118 19.80 1.78 2.78
C ASN A 118 19.60 0.33 3.24
N TYR A 119 18.58 0.07 4.07
CA TYR A 119 18.26 -1.27 4.51
C TYR A 119 17.84 -2.17 3.33
N ARG A 120 17.05 -1.66 2.37
CA ARG A 120 16.68 -2.41 1.16
C ARG A 120 17.89 -2.72 0.27
N LYS A 121 18.83 -1.78 0.12
CA LYS A 121 20.08 -2.02 -0.64
C LYS A 121 20.91 -3.14 0.01
N ASN A 122 21.11 -3.05 1.32
CA ASN A 122 21.84 -4.08 2.08
C ASN A 122 21.16 -5.45 1.99
N LEU A 123 19.82 -5.47 2.02
CA LEU A 123 19.05 -6.70 1.87
C LEU A 123 19.16 -7.25 0.45
N ALA A 124 19.05 -6.43 -0.59
CA ALA A 124 19.21 -6.86 -1.98
C ALA A 124 20.58 -7.48 -2.28
N GLU A 125 21.64 -7.03 -1.60
CA GLU A 125 22.99 -7.61 -1.72
C GLU A 125 23.15 -8.97 -1.03
N SER A 126 22.37 -9.22 0.03
CA SER A 126 22.53 -10.38 0.91
C SER A 126 21.35 -11.37 0.87
N TRP A 127 20.34 -11.10 0.05
CA TRP A 127 19.11 -11.89 -0.02
C TRP A 127 19.06 -12.81 -1.24
N PRO A 128 18.60 -14.07 -1.10
CA PRO A 128 18.29 -14.77 0.15
C PRO A 128 19.57 -15.17 0.92
N PRO A 129 19.49 -15.36 2.26
CA PRO A 129 20.64 -15.86 3.02
C PRO A 129 21.10 -17.21 2.48
N SER A 130 22.42 -17.37 2.33
CA SER A 130 23.05 -18.62 1.91
C SER A 130 23.97 -19.13 3.03
N PRO A 131 23.72 -20.32 3.62
CA PRO A 131 22.66 -21.29 3.28
C PRO A 131 21.24 -20.81 3.70
N PRO A 132 20.18 -21.33 3.07
CA PRO A 132 18.81 -20.99 3.44
C PRO A 132 18.53 -21.39 4.89
N LEU A 133 17.87 -20.51 5.63
CA LEU A 133 17.53 -20.77 7.03
C LEU A 133 16.46 -21.87 7.12
N PRO A 134 16.50 -22.77 8.11
CA PRO A 134 15.47 -23.79 8.26
C PRO A 134 14.12 -23.14 8.62
N TYR A 135 13.05 -23.67 8.03
CA TYR A 135 11.68 -23.26 8.38
C TYR A 135 11.35 -23.71 9.82
N PRO A 136 10.74 -22.87 10.67
CA PRO A 136 10.42 -23.24 12.06
C PRO A 136 9.45 -24.43 12.11
N GLN A 137 9.76 -25.45 12.92
CA GLN A 137 8.93 -26.66 13.02
C GLN A 137 7.54 -26.40 13.63
N GLU A 138 7.40 -25.35 14.42
CA GLU A 138 6.15 -24.96 15.08
C GLU A 138 5.19 -24.21 14.14
N TYR A 139 5.67 -23.80 12.96
CA TYR A 139 4.87 -23.05 12.00
C TYR A 139 4.18 -24.04 11.05
N PRO A 140 2.89 -23.85 10.76
CA PRO A 140 2.22 -24.63 9.72
C PRO A 140 2.88 -24.36 8.35
N PRO A 141 2.67 -25.22 7.34
CA PRO A 141 3.16 -24.96 5.99
C PRO A 141 2.65 -23.60 5.47
N LEU A 142 3.47 -22.94 4.68
CA LEU A 142 3.17 -21.61 4.14
C LEU A 142 1.92 -21.68 3.23
N PRO A 143 0.91 -20.82 3.44
CA PRO A 143 -0.27 -20.79 2.58
C PRO A 143 0.04 -20.33 1.17
N GLU A 144 -0.81 -20.69 0.21
CA GLU A 144 -0.73 -20.15 -1.15
C GLU A 144 -1.01 -18.64 -1.14
N ALA A 145 -0.19 -17.83 -1.82
CA ALA A 145 -0.33 -16.36 -1.84
C ALA A 145 -1.70 -15.84 -2.32
N ASN A 146 -2.47 -16.66 -3.04
CA ASN A 146 -3.81 -16.29 -3.54
C ASN A 146 -4.90 -16.47 -2.48
N ARG A 147 -4.65 -17.24 -1.43
CA ARG A 147 -5.66 -17.64 -0.46
C ARG A 147 -5.64 -16.68 0.73
N ARG A 148 -6.37 -15.59 0.58
CA ARG A 148 -6.46 -14.50 1.55
C ARG A 148 -6.83 -15.01 2.96
N SER A 149 -7.89 -15.80 3.09
CA SER A 149 -8.34 -16.36 4.37
C SER A 149 -7.28 -17.19 5.08
N GLU A 150 -6.55 -18.04 4.35
CA GLU A 150 -5.47 -18.87 4.92
C GLU A 150 -4.30 -18.01 5.41
N TRP A 151 -3.97 -16.92 4.70
CA TRP A 151 -2.97 -15.97 5.17
C TRP A 151 -3.41 -15.22 6.42
N TYR A 152 -4.67 -14.80 6.48
CA TYR A 152 -5.25 -14.18 7.68
C TYR A 152 -5.10 -15.10 8.89
N MET A 153 -5.47 -16.37 8.70
CA MET A 153 -5.37 -17.41 9.70
C MET A 153 -3.93 -17.65 10.16
N PHE A 154 -3.01 -17.79 9.18
CA PHE A 154 -1.59 -18.00 9.42
C PHE A 154 -0.99 -16.87 10.25
N ILE A 155 -1.18 -15.61 9.86
CA ILE A 155 -0.60 -14.44 10.53
C ILE A 155 -1.13 -14.29 11.95
N ASN A 156 -2.43 -14.52 12.15
CA ASN A 156 -3.08 -14.37 13.46
C ASN A 156 -2.91 -15.60 14.38
N GLY A 157 -2.17 -16.63 13.95
CA GLY A 157 -1.86 -17.80 14.78
C GLY A 157 -2.99 -18.81 14.90
N TYR A 158 -3.99 -18.79 14.01
CA TYR A 158 -5.04 -19.80 13.99
C TYR A 158 -4.50 -21.16 13.51
N SER A 159 -5.03 -22.24 14.07
CA SER A 159 -4.60 -23.60 13.69
C SER A 159 -5.13 -23.99 12.31
N MET A 160 -4.22 -24.28 11.38
CA MET A 160 -4.55 -24.71 10.01
C MET A 160 -5.00 -26.18 9.93
N GLU A 161 -4.76 -26.99 10.96
CA GLU A 161 -5.09 -28.43 10.96
C GLU A 161 -6.59 -28.71 10.86
N GLN A 162 -7.41 -27.75 11.27
CA GLN A 162 -8.87 -27.84 11.18
C GLN A 162 -9.36 -27.67 9.73
N TYR A 163 -8.59 -27.00 8.88
CA TYR A 163 -8.99 -26.61 7.52
C TYR A 163 -8.34 -27.47 6.43
N SER A 164 -7.19 -28.07 6.73
CA SER A 164 -6.44 -28.89 5.78
C SER A 164 -6.98 -30.31 5.62
N LYS A 165 -7.95 -30.76 6.43
CA LYS A 165 -8.56 -32.07 6.25
C LYS A 165 -9.47 -32.02 5.02
N PRO A 166 -9.06 -32.61 3.87
CA PRO A 166 -9.95 -32.67 2.72
C PRO A 166 -11.21 -33.39 3.19
N LEU A 167 -12.39 -32.77 3.00
CA LEU A 167 -13.66 -33.43 3.24
C LEU A 167 -13.60 -34.80 2.57
N GLN A 168 -13.40 -35.85 3.36
CA GLN A 168 -13.42 -37.20 2.83
C GLN A 168 -14.83 -37.41 2.33
N ARG A 169 -14.94 -37.43 1.00
CA ARG A 169 -16.18 -37.31 0.21
C ARG A 169 -17.04 -38.58 0.28
N GLY A 170 -17.08 -39.24 1.44
CA GLY A 170 -17.37 -40.66 1.56
C GLY A 170 -18.21 -41.00 2.78
N THR A 171 -19.34 -40.33 3.01
CA THR A 171 -20.53 -40.96 3.60
C THR A 171 -21.74 -40.05 3.42
N LYS A 172 -22.89 -40.62 3.05
CA LYS A 172 -24.15 -39.93 2.69
C LYS A 172 -24.87 -39.25 3.88
N GLY A 173 -24.14 -38.51 4.71
CA GLY A 173 -24.69 -37.65 5.75
C GLY A 173 -24.46 -36.19 5.37
N LYS A 174 -25.54 -35.42 5.19
CA LYS A 174 -25.51 -34.03 4.74
C LYS A 174 -25.12 -33.09 5.90
N GLU A 175 -23.96 -33.30 6.50
CA GLU A 175 -23.37 -32.30 7.39
C GLU A 175 -22.60 -31.30 6.51
N ARG A 176 -23.15 -30.08 6.41
CA ARG A 176 -22.43 -28.95 5.81
C ARG A 176 -21.23 -28.69 6.69
N ALA A 177 -20.02 -28.99 6.19
CA ALA A 177 -18.81 -28.47 6.81
C ALA A 177 -18.96 -26.95 6.94
N PHE A 178 -18.85 -26.47 8.17
CA PHE A 178 -18.84 -25.06 8.47
C PHE A 178 -17.51 -24.50 7.96
N GLU A 179 -17.52 -23.98 6.74
CA GLU A 179 -16.41 -23.22 6.20
C GLU A 179 -16.42 -21.89 6.95
N LEU A 180 -15.61 -21.78 8.02
CA LEU A 180 -15.46 -20.54 8.76
C LEU A 180 -15.04 -19.47 7.76
N THR A 181 -15.95 -18.53 7.52
CA THR A 181 -15.71 -17.49 6.54
C THR A 181 -14.67 -16.53 7.10
N GLU A 182 -13.92 -15.90 6.20
CA GLU A 182 -12.94 -14.89 6.60
C GLU A 182 -13.57 -13.76 7.42
N GLU A 183 -14.79 -13.36 7.07
CA GLU A 183 -15.58 -12.37 7.80
C GLU A 183 -15.88 -12.82 9.24
N GLU A 184 -16.23 -14.10 9.44
CA GLU A 184 -16.41 -14.67 10.78
C GLU A 184 -15.11 -14.67 11.58
N ALA A 185 -13.98 -15.07 10.98
CA ALA A 185 -12.68 -15.07 11.64
C ALA A 185 -12.22 -13.65 12.03
N MET A 186 -12.55 -12.63 11.22
CA MET A 186 -12.28 -11.23 11.54
C MET A 186 -13.16 -10.69 12.66
N ASN A 187 -14.44 -11.07 12.69
CA ASN A 187 -15.37 -10.67 13.73
C ASN A 187 -15.07 -11.33 15.08
N GLU A 188 -14.60 -12.58 15.10
CA GLU A 188 -14.21 -13.28 16.33
C GLU A 188 -13.00 -12.64 17.01
N GLY A 189 -11.99 -12.24 16.24
CA GLY A 189 -10.77 -11.61 16.76
C GLY A 189 -11.01 -10.30 17.51
N ALA A 190 -12.16 -9.65 17.29
CA ALA A 190 -12.57 -8.42 17.96
C ALA A 190 -13.10 -8.63 19.39
N SER A 191 -13.58 -9.83 19.71
CA SER A 191 -14.28 -10.12 20.96
C SER A 191 -13.41 -10.79 22.03
N ASP A 192 -12.14 -11.07 21.69
CA ASP A 192 -11.17 -11.78 22.54
C ASP A 192 -10.60 -10.87 23.64
N ASN A 193 -11.48 -10.38 24.52
CA ASN A 193 -11.06 -9.89 25.82
C ASN A 193 -10.88 -11.12 26.73
N GLN A 194 -9.65 -11.36 27.20
CA GLN A 194 -9.13 -12.60 27.78
C GLN A 194 -9.78 -13.05 29.12
N ASN A 195 -10.96 -12.54 29.46
CA ASN A 195 -11.60 -12.77 30.76
C ASN A 195 -12.57 -13.95 30.73
N ALA A 196 -12.17 -15.08 30.14
CA ALA A 196 -12.94 -16.33 30.11
C ALA A 196 -12.67 -17.23 31.34
N GLN A 197 -12.45 -16.62 32.51
CA GLN A 197 -12.37 -17.31 33.80
C GLN A 197 -13.65 -17.05 34.61
N GLY A 198 -14.72 -17.77 34.29
CA GLY A 198 -15.83 -17.96 35.23
C GLY A 198 -17.22 -17.84 34.65
N ALA A 199 -17.77 -18.94 34.14
CA ALA A 199 -19.18 -19.31 34.33
C ALA A 199 -19.43 -20.72 33.76
N ASN A 200 -19.85 -21.65 34.63
CA ASN A 200 -20.26 -23.02 34.31
C ASN A 200 -21.49 -23.04 33.38
N GLY A 201 -21.28 -22.99 32.06
CA GLY A 201 -22.31 -23.16 31.05
C GLY A 201 -21.88 -24.17 29.97
N GLU A 202 -21.99 -25.45 30.28
CA GLU A 202 -21.74 -26.55 29.35
C GLU A 202 -22.89 -26.65 28.33
N SER A 203 -22.66 -26.35 27.04
CA SER A 203 -23.31 -27.04 25.89
C SER A 203 -23.11 -26.42 24.50
N SER A 204 -22.42 -25.28 24.33
CA SER A 204 -22.21 -24.70 22.98
C SER A 204 -20.82 -24.09 22.74
N ALA A 205 -19.78 -24.63 23.41
CA ALA A 205 -18.44 -24.05 23.45
C ALA A 205 -17.36 -24.85 22.66
N GLU A 206 -17.72 -25.93 21.96
CA GLU A 206 -16.73 -26.95 21.57
C GLU A 206 -15.98 -26.70 20.24
N LEU A 207 -16.29 -25.62 19.51
CA LEU A 207 -15.62 -25.29 18.24
C LEU A 207 -14.90 -23.93 18.24
N LYS A 208 -14.75 -23.25 19.38
CA LYS A 208 -13.86 -22.08 19.45
C LYS A 208 -12.42 -22.55 19.24
N GLY A 209 -11.94 -22.43 18.01
CA GLY A 209 -10.57 -22.75 17.64
C GLY A 209 -9.63 -22.01 18.57
N LYS A 210 -8.72 -22.74 19.24
CA LYS A 210 -7.73 -22.12 20.13
C LYS A 210 -6.83 -21.22 19.28
N ARG A 211 -7.00 -19.90 19.40
CA ARG A 211 -6.11 -18.92 18.78
C ARG A 211 -4.72 -19.08 19.40
N GLY A 212 -3.73 -19.43 18.58
CA GLY A 212 -2.34 -19.51 19.00
C GLY A 212 -1.68 -18.13 19.09
N LYS A 213 -0.39 -18.09 19.44
CA LYS A 213 0.41 -16.86 19.36
C LYS A 213 0.44 -16.38 17.90
N HIS A 214 0.31 -15.07 17.69
CA HIS A 214 0.49 -14.44 16.39
C HIS A 214 1.85 -14.86 15.79
N ARG A 215 1.89 -15.04 14.48
CA ARG A 215 3.13 -15.43 13.79
C ARG A 215 3.92 -14.19 13.43
N GLU A 216 5.24 -14.28 13.56
CA GLU A 216 6.16 -13.19 13.24
C GLU A 216 6.72 -13.38 11.81
N PRO A 217 7.02 -12.29 11.08
CA PRO A 217 7.59 -12.36 9.73
C PRO A 217 9.09 -12.73 9.78
N LEU A 218 9.38 -13.96 10.20
CA LEU A 218 10.75 -14.45 10.31
C LEU A 218 11.41 -14.52 8.93
N VAL A 219 12.71 -14.25 8.87
CA VAL A 219 13.50 -14.35 7.63
C VAL A 219 13.36 -15.73 6.97
N SER A 220 13.31 -16.80 7.78
CA SER A 220 13.12 -18.17 7.29
C SER A 220 11.77 -18.42 6.62
N VAL A 221 10.75 -17.64 6.98
CA VAL A 221 9.41 -17.68 6.38
C VAL A 221 9.37 -16.80 5.13
N VAL A 222 9.88 -15.58 5.24
CA VAL A 222 9.84 -14.57 4.17
C VAL A 222 10.76 -14.93 2.99
N GLN A 223 11.88 -15.63 3.22
CA GLN A 223 12.76 -16.12 2.13
C GLN A 223 12.08 -17.09 1.16
N GLY A 224 10.98 -17.72 1.57
CA GLY A 224 10.20 -18.62 0.72
C GLY A 224 9.28 -17.89 -0.25
N LEU A 225 9.11 -16.57 -0.10
CA LEU A 225 8.19 -15.75 -0.89
C LEU A 225 8.92 -15.07 -2.05
N ASN A 226 8.29 -15.09 -3.21
CA ASN A 226 8.73 -14.26 -4.34
C ASN A 226 8.12 -12.84 -4.27
N SER A 227 8.69 -11.90 -5.02
CA SER A 227 8.21 -10.51 -5.07
C SER A 227 6.72 -10.38 -5.46
N ASN A 228 6.24 -11.21 -6.39
CA ASN A 228 4.84 -11.19 -6.82
C ASN A 228 3.89 -11.69 -5.72
N GLU A 229 4.28 -12.73 -4.99
CA GLU A 229 3.56 -13.28 -3.83
C GLU A 229 3.54 -12.26 -2.70
N ALA A 230 4.66 -11.60 -2.42
CA ALA A 230 4.72 -10.54 -1.43
C ALA A 230 3.74 -9.40 -1.74
N VAL A 231 3.67 -8.94 -3.00
CA VAL A 231 2.68 -7.94 -3.42
C VAL A 231 1.24 -8.45 -3.28
N ARG A 232 0.99 -9.72 -3.60
CA ARG A 232 -0.35 -10.33 -3.40
C ARG A 232 -0.73 -10.37 -1.93
N ILE A 233 0.18 -10.74 -1.05
CA ILE A 233 -0.06 -10.75 0.40
C ILE A 233 -0.26 -9.33 0.93
N LEU A 234 0.50 -8.35 0.42
CA LEU A 234 0.27 -6.93 0.74
C LEU A 234 -1.12 -6.43 0.30
N SER A 235 -1.67 -6.95 -0.80
CA SER A 235 -3.05 -6.66 -1.22
C SER A 235 -4.09 -7.17 -0.21
N HIS A 236 -3.82 -8.29 0.45
CA HIS A 236 -4.68 -8.84 1.51
C HIS A 236 -4.71 -7.90 2.71
N PHE A 237 -3.54 -7.38 3.13
CA PHE A 237 -3.48 -6.37 4.19
C PHE A 237 -4.27 -5.11 3.86
N ALA A 238 -4.18 -4.61 2.62
CA ALA A 238 -4.98 -3.46 2.20
C ALA A 238 -6.49 -3.71 2.35
N HIS A 239 -6.93 -4.93 2.03
CA HIS A 239 -8.31 -5.35 2.24
C HIS A 239 -8.69 -5.42 3.72
N TRP A 240 -7.90 -6.11 4.55
CA TRP A 240 -8.18 -6.26 5.98
C TRP A 240 -8.20 -4.93 6.72
N LEU A 241 -7.30 -4.00 6.40
CA LEU A 241 -7.29 -2.65 6.97
C LEU A 241 -8.52 -1.84 6.53
N THR A 242 -8.97 -2.03 5.29
CA THR A 242 -10.19 -1.35 4.83
C THR A 242 -11.42 -1.94 5.50
N GLU A 243 -11.50 -3.27 5.57
CA GLU A 243 -12.63 -3.99 6.16
C GLU A 243 -12.75 -3.69 7.66
N SER A 244 -11.63 -3.71 8.40
CA SER A 244 -11.61 -3.40 9.82
C SER A 244 -12.17 -2.00 10.12
N ILE A 245 -11.86 -0.99 9.30
CA ILE A 245 -12.44 0.34 9.44
C ILE A 245 -13.93 0.36 9.10
N THR A 246 -14.35 -0.36 8.05
CA THR A 246 -15.76 -0.37 7.63
C THR A 246 -16.70 -1.07 8.62
N GLN A 247 -16.17 -2.05 9.38
CA GLN A 247 -16.92 -2.72 10.43
C GLN A 247 -17.01 -1.89 11.72
N LEU A 248 -16.11 -0.91 11.89
CA LEU A 248 -16.12 -0.04 13.06
C LEU A 248 -17.26 0.98 12.97
N PRO A 249 -17.90 1.34 14.11
CA PRO A 249 -18.91 2.37 14.12
C PRO A 249 -18.34 3.69 13.59
N PRO A 250 -19.18 4.52 12.92
CA PRO A 250 -18.74 5.80 12.40
C PRO A 250 -18.12 6.64 13.54
N PRO A 251 -17.02 7.35 13.29
CA PRO A 251 -16.29 8.05 14.35
C PRO A 251 -17.06 9.26 14.90
N PHE A 252 -18.12 9.70 14.21
CA PHE A 252 -19.01 10.75 14.68
C PHE A 252 -20.23 10.15 15.37
N PRO A 253 -20.63 10.65 16.55
CA PRO A 253 -21.88 10.24 17.17
C PRO A 253 -23.03 10.59 16.22
N THR A 254 -23.77 9.57 15.78
CA THR A 254 -24.85 9.69 14.77
C THR A 254 -26.04 10.51 15.25
N SER A 255 -26.05 10.98 16.50
CA SER A 255 -27.03 11.93 17.01
C SER A 255 -26.32 13.12 17.64
N PRO A 256 -26.69 14.37 17.25
CA PRO A 256 -26.48 15.51 18.12
C PRO A 256 -27.37 15.26 19.33
N GLU A 257 -26.85 14.53 20.31
CA GLU A 257 -27.48 14.37 21.60
C GLU A 257 -27.65 15.79 22.15
N LEU A 258 -28.89 16.28 22.05
CA LEU A 258 -29.26 17.62 22.42
C LEU A 258 -28.72 17.82 23.83
N LEU A 259 -27.80 18.79 23.96
CA LEU A 259 -27.24 19.20 25.24
C LEU A 259 -28.38 19.19 26.28
N PRO A 260 -28.21 18.53 27.43
CA PRO A 260 -29.25 18.46 28.44
C PRO A 260 -29.61 19.89 28.88
N THR A 261 -30.64 20.44 28.23
CA THR A 261 -31.21 21.75 28.53
C THR A 261 -32.46 21.59 29.37
N GLN A 262 -32.72 20.39 29.89
CA GLN A 262 -33.88 20.12 30.70
C GLN A 262 -33.56 20.36 32.19
N PRO A 263 -34.15 21.40 32.80
CA PRO A 263 -33.92 21.73 34.21
C PRO A 263 -34.59 20.69 35.12
N ASP A 264 -33.78 20.14 36.03
CA ASP A 264 -34.09 19.64 37.37
C ASP A 264 -35.48 19.00 37.59
N GLY A 265 -35.65 17.78 37.09
CA GLY A 265 -36.62 16.83 37.63
C GLY A 265 -36.03 16.07 38.83
N PRO A 266 -36.84 15.67 39.83
CA PRO A 266 -36.38 15.10 41.09
C PRO A 266 -35.50 13.86 40.89
N MET A 267 -34.30 13.93 41.48
CA MET A 267 -33.24 12.91 41.53
C MET A 267 -33.78 11.49 41.77
N ASN A 268 -33.77 10.66 40.73
CA ASN A 268 -33.63 9.21 40.93
C ASN A 268 -32.14 8.88 41.00
N PRO A 269 -31.67 8.10 41.98
CA PRO A 269 -30.28 7.68 42.06
C PRO A 269 -29.92 6.94 40.78
N PRO A 270 -28.80 7.29 40.12
CA PRO A 270 -28.41 6.67 38.86
C PRO A 270 -28.21 5.17 39.10
N SER A 271 -29.06 4.35 38.47
CA SER A 271 -28.80 2.92 38.37
C SER A 271 -27.40 2.76 37.76
N PRO A 272 -26.52 1.92 38.34
CA PRO A 272 -25.22 1.64 37.73
C PRO A 272 -25.48 0.96 36.40
N ALA A 273 -25.52 1.75 35.33
CA ALA A 273 -25.69 1.27 33.97
C ALA A 273 -24.46 0.43 33.64
N SER A 274 -24.61 -0.88 33.82
CA SER A 274 -23.67 -1.92 33.42
C SER A 274 -23.71 -2.11 31.89
N SER A 275 -23.60 -1.02 31.13
CA SER A 275 -23.31 -1.10 29.71
C SER A 275 -21.81 -1.27 29.57
N SER A 276 -21.34 -2.51 29.67
CA SER A 276 -20.01 -2.88 29.17
C SER A 276 -20.05 -2.70 27.65
N THR A 277 -19.85 -1.47 27.19
CA THR A 277 -19.62 -1.18 25.78
C THR A 277 -18.35 -1.92 25.40
N ALA A 278 -18.50 -3.07 24.74
CA ALA A 278 -17.38 -3.86 24.25
C ALA A 278 -16.47 -2.94 23.45
N ARG A 279 -15.20 -2.89 23.84
CA ARG A 279 -14.19 -2.02 23.22
C ARG A 279 -14.12 -2.37 21.73
N PRO A 280 -14.06 -1.39 20.83
CA PRO A 280 -13.88 -1.67 19.42
C PRO A 280 -12.56 -2.43 19.19
N PRO A 281 -12.53 -3.38 18.24
CA PRO A 281 -11.29 -4.02 17.83
C PRO A 281 -10.27 -3.00 17.34
N ASN A 282 -8.99 -3.30 17.58
CA ASN A 282 -7.89 -2.54 17.00
C ASN A 282 -7.84 -2.79 15.47
N PRO A 283 -8.05 -1.75 14.63
CA PRO A 283 -8.05 -1.92 13.18
C PRO A 283 -6.66 -2.22 12.60
N PHE A 284 -5.57 -1.89 13.30
CA PHE A 284 -4.21 -2.11 12.80
C PHE A 284 -3.22 -2.57 13.89
N PRO A 285 -3.27 -3.87 14.23
CA PRO A 285 -2.39 -4.48 15.22
C PRO A 285 -0.89 -4.38 14.89
N PRO A 286 0.03 -4.47 15.88
CA PRO A 286 1.46 -4.30 15.67
C PRO A 286 2.06 -5.37 14.76
N HIS A 287 1.61 -6.63 14.91
CA HIS A 287 2.10 -7.73 14.08
C HIS A 287 1.77 -7.52 12.61
N TYR A 288 0.67 -6.84 12.27
CA TYR A 288 0.36 -6.50 10.87
C TYR A 288 1.39 -5.51 10.31
N ALA A 289 1.74 -4.48 11.07
CA ALA A 289 2.75 -3.50 10.65
C ALA A 289 4.12 -4.17 10.43
N GLN A 290 4.50 -5.13 11.29
CA GLN A 290 5.73 -5.92 11.14
C GLN A 290 5.70 -6.75 9.85
N TRP A 291 4.61 -7.47 9.59
CA TRP A 291 4.45 -8.25 8.36
C TRP A 291 4.48 -7.37 7.10
N ILE A 292 3.74 -6.26 7.10
CA ILE A 292 3.73 -5.32 5.98
C ILE A 292 5.14 -4.81 5.72
N LEU A 293 5.86 -4.37 6.76
CA LEU A 293 7.23 -3.85 6.59
C LEU A 293 8.17 -4.94 6.07
N ALA A 294 8.14 -6.15 6.62
CA ALA A 294 8.96 -7.26 6.16
C ALA A 294 8.68 -7.64 4.70
N LEU A 295 7.42 -7.63 4.28
CA LEU A 295 7.04 -7.86 2.89
C LEU A 295 7.51 -6.73 1.98
N LEU A 296 7.32 -5.46 2.36
CA LEU A 296 7.80 -4.30 1.58
C LEU A 296 9.31 -4.31 1.38
N MET A 297 10.06 -4.88 2.33
CA MET A 297 11.51 -5.03 2.24
C MET A 297 11.96 -6.00 1.15
N ILE A 298 11.19 -7.06 0.87
CA ILE A 298 11.54 -8.09 -0.14
C ILE A 298 10.92 -7.84 -1.52
N VAL A 299 9.96 -6.92 -1.62
CA VAL A 299 9.38 -6.53 -2.91
C VAL A 299 10.47 -5.89 -3.78
N ASP A 300 10.46 -6.18 -5.08
CA ASP A 300 11.44 -5.66 -6.04
C ASP A 300 11.28 -4.14 -6.25
N SER A 301 12.35 -3.49 -6.68
CA SER A 301 12.40 -2.12 -7.18
C SER A 301 11.62 -1.94 -8.49
N HIS A 302 11.61 -2.96 -9.36
CA HIS A 302 10.94 -2.92 -10.65
C HIS A 302 9.55 -3.57 -10.58
N LEU A 303 8.54 -2.74 -10.32
CA LEU A 303 7.15 -3.16 -10.25
C LEU A 303 6.37 -2.78 -11.50
N SER A 304 5.42 -3.65 -11.88
CA SER A 304 4.42 -3.32 -12.89
C SER A 304 3.44 -2.26 -12.37
N GLY A 305 2.78 -1.53 -13.28
CA GLY A 305 1.79 -0.51 -12.90
C GLY A 305 0.66 -1.05 -12.00
N GLY A 306 0.23 -2.30 -12.22
CA GLY A 306 -0.76 -2.95 -11.35
C GLY A 306 -0.26 -3.17 -9.92
N GLN A 307 0.99 -3.62 -9.76
CA GLN A 307 1.60 -3.81 -8.44
C GLN A 307 1.81 -2.48 -7.71
N ILE A 308 2.20 -1.42 -8.43
CA ILE A 308 2.30 -0.07 -7.86
C ILE A 308 0.93 0.40 -7.38
N SER A 309 -0.15 0.16 -8.14
CA SER A 309 -1.51 0.45 -7.70
C SER A 309 -1.85 -0.24 -6.39
N THR A 310 -1.53 -1.54 -6.26
CA THR A 310 -1.74 -2.30 -5.02
C THR A 310 -1.01 -1.70 -3.82
N LEU A 311 0.24 -1.25 -3.99
CA LEU A 311 1.00 -0.61 -2.90
C LEU A 311 0.39 0.75 -2.50
N ARG A 312 -0.13 1.50 -3.48
CA ARG A 312 -0.85 2.76 -3.22
C ARG A 312 -2.15 2.52 -2.47
N ASP A 313 -2.89 1.46 -2.83
CA ASP A 313 -4.13 1.08 -2.14
C ASP A 313 -3.85 0.67 -0.69
N LEU A 314 -2.75 -0.04 -0.44
CA LEU A 314 -2.27 -0.34 0.91
C LEU A 314 -1.96 0.93 1.71
N ALA A 315 -1.18 1.85 1.13
CA ALA A 315 -0.83 3.11 1.78
C ALA A 315 -2.08 3.92 2.13
N ARG A 316 -3.06 4.01 1.22
CA ARG A 316 -4.34 4.67 1.47
C ARG A 316 -5.18 3.97 2.52
N ALA A 317 -5.19 2.63 2.55
CA ALA A 317 -5.87 1.90 3.61
C ALA A 317 -5.26 2.24 4.99
N ALA A 318 -3.93 2.29 5.11
CA ALA A 318 -3.24 2.73 6.33
C ALA A 318 -3.57 4.19 6.68
N MET A 319 -3.64 5.11 5.70
CA MET A 319 -4.07 6.49 5.92
C MET A 319 -5.50 6.56 6.48
N ARG A 320 -6.44 5.74 5.97
CA ARG A 320 -7.81 5.69 6.51
C ARG A 320 -7.82 5.22 7.96
N VAL A 321 -6.97 4.24 8.33
CA VAL A 321 -6.83 3.80 9.73
C VAL A 321 -6.36 4.98 10.59
N ALA A 322 -5.32 5.69 10.14
CA ALA A 322 -4.77 6.84 10.84
C ALA A 322 -5.81 7.94 11.04
N GLY A 323 -6.55 8.29 9.98
CA GLY A 323 -7.63 9.27 10.04
C GLY A 323 -8.75 8.86 10.99
N TRP A 324 -9.21 7.60 10.91
CA TRP A 324 -10.24 7.07 11.82
C TRP A 324 -9.80 7.16 13.28
N ARG A 325 -8.57 6.73 13.60
CA ARG A 325 -8.05 6.79 14.97
C ARG A 325 -7.86 8.20 15.45
N TRP A 326 -7.36 9.10 14.61
CA TRP A 326 -7.20 10.50 14.96
C TRP A 326 -8.54 11.15 15.29
N ILE A 327 -9.57 10.94 14.46
CA ILE A 327 -10.91 11.49 14.71
C ILE A 327 -11.46 10.91 16.02
N ARG A 328 -11.36 9.59 16.22
CA ARG A 328 -11.89 8.95 17.43
C ARG A 328 -11.14 9.38 18.71
N GLY A 329 -9.81 9.31 18.68
CA GLY A 329 -8.97 9.63 19.82
C GLY A 329 -8.98 11.13 20.13
N VAL A 330 -8.76 11.99 19.14
CA VAL A 330 -8.55 13.43 19.40
C VAL A 330 -9.83 14.25 19.27
N VAL A 331 -10.64 13.99 18.24
CA VAL A 331 -11.82 14.82 17.94
C VAL A 331 -13.03 14.42 18.78
N ALA A 332 -13.36 13.14 18.83
CA ALA A 332 -14.52 12.63 19.58
C ALA A 332 -14.30 12.65 21.10
N ARG A 333 -13.07 12.93 21.56
CA ARG A 333 -12.68 12.89 22.98
C ARG A 333 -13.03 11.56 23.65
N ASP A 334 -13.09 10.46 22.88
CA ASP A 334 -13.38 9.10 23.35
C ASP A 334 -12.17 8.50 24.09
N VAL A 335 -11.60 9.31 24.97
CA VAL A 335 -10.31 9.09 25.58
C VAL A 335 -10.55 8.81 27.05
N SER A 336 -10.82 7.54 27.35
CA SER A 336 -10.41 6.94 28.62
C SER A 336 -8.89 7.10 28.87
N GLU A 337 -8.09 7.38 27.84
CA GLU A 337 -6.61 7.46 27.83
C GLU A 337 -6.00 8.77 28.40
N GLY A 338 -6.70 9.48 29.29
CA GLY A 338 -6.08 10.54 30.10
C GLY A 338 -5.64 11.83 29.39
N TRP A 339 -6.03 12.08 28.14
CA TRP A 339 -5.78 13.39 27.52
C TRP A 339 -6.68 14.46 28.16
N LYS A 340 -6.08 15.38 28.90
CA LYS A 340 -6.80 16.55 29.46
C LYS A 340 -6.40 17.79 28.67
N LEU A 341 -7.40 18.55 28.23
CA LEU A 341 -7.19 19.89 27.67
C LEU A 341 -6.77 20.81 28.83
N GLY A 342 -5.47 21.04 28.99
CA GLY A 342 -4.94 22.01 29.93
C GLY A 342 -5.01 23.43 29.35
N GLY A 343 -4.82 24.44 30.20
CA GLY A 343 -4.78 25.85 29.78
C GLY A 343 -3.64 26.21 28.80
N GLN A 344 -2.75 25.26 28.48
CA GLN A 344 -1.67 25.39 27.48
C GLN A 344 -1.87 24.45 26.27
N GLY A 345 -3.08 23.91 26.07
CA GLY A 345 -3.39 22.95 25.01
C GLY A 345 -3.50 21.50 25.50
N TRP A 346 -3.62 20.58 24.56
CA TRP A 346 -3.72 19.15 24.82
C TRP A 346 -2.42 18.63 25.47
N ARG A 347 -2.51 18.11 26.70
CA ARG A 347 -1.41 17.38 27.34
C ARG A 347 -1.87 15.96 27.66
N LEU A 348 -1.05 15.00 27.26
CA LEU A 348 -1.15 13.62 27.68
C LEU A 348 -0.87 13.55 29.19
N VAL A 349 -1.86 13.16 30.00
CA VAL A 349 -1.63 12.89 31.43
C VAL A 349 -1.16 11.44 31.53
N THR A 350 0.14 11.22 31.38
CA THR A 350 0.78 9.94 31.69
C THR A 350 0.81 9.76 33.22
N ALA A 351 -0.35 9.52 33.83
CA ALA A 351 -0.40 9.09 35.22
C ALA A 351 -0.18 7.57 35.27
N SER A 352 1.09 7.21 35.44
CA SER A 352 1.62 5.87 35.65
C SER A 352 0.77 5.06 36.63
N THR A 353 -0.20 4.32 36.12
CA THR A 353 -0.93 3.32 36.90
C THR A 353 -0.66 2.00 36.19
N GLU A 354 0.26 1.23 36.76
CA GLU A 354 0.82 -0.03 36.27
C GLU A 354 -0.23 -1.17 36.24
N ASN A 355 -1.30 -1.02 35.47
CA ASN A 355 -2.15 -2.17 35.13
C ASN A 355 -1.57 -2.83 33.87
N GLU A 356 -0.67 -3.79 34.09
CA GLU A 356 0.04 -4.62 33.09
C GLU A 356 -0.86 -5.48 32.16
N GLY A 357 -2.19 -5.34 32.22
CA GLY A 357 -3.12 -6.22 31.50
C GLY A 357 -3.70 -5.66 30.20
N ASP A 358 -3.81 -4.34 30.08
CA ASP A 358 -4.48 -3.67 28.97
C ASP A 358 -3.62 -2.49 28.52
N GLU A 359 -2.52 -2.79 27.82
CA GLU A 359 -1.76 -1.79 27.08
C GLU A 359 -2.66 -1.21 25.99
N GLU A 360 -3.46 -0.20 26.35
CA GLU A 360 -4.19 0.60 25.39
C GLU A 360 -3.17 1.20 24.42
N GLU A 361 -3.15 0.67 23.20
CA GLU A 361 -2.26 1.20 22.17
C GLU A 361 -2.52 2.68 21.96
N ASN A 362 -1.52 3.48 22.32
CA ASN A 362 -1.55 4.92 22.21
C ASN A 362 -1.88 5.32 20.76
N VAL A 363 -2.74 6.32 20.59
CA VAL A 363 -3.02 6.98 19.29
C VAL A 363 -1.72 7.19 18.51
N ASP A 364 -0.69 7.69 19.19
CA ASP A 364 0.61 7.99 18.58
C ASP A 364 1.29 6.75 18.00
N GLU A 365 1.16 5.59 18.65
CA GLU A 365 1.79 4.35 18.19
C GLU A 365 1.12 3.82 16.92
N MET A 366 -0.22 3.83 16.87
CA MET A 366 -0.92 3.40 15.67
C MET A 366 -0.71 4.36 14.50
N LEU A 367 -0.66 5.67 14.78
CA LEU A 367 -0.28 6.66 13.78
C LEU A 367 1.14 6.42 13.24
N ALA A 368 2.10 6.16 14.12
CA ALA A 368 3.47 5.87 13.73
C ALA A 368 3.55 4.64 12.81
N ARG A 369 2.81 3.55 13.09
CA ARG A 369 2.73 2.37 12.21
C ARG A 369 2.19 2.73 10.83
N CYS A 370 1.13 3.54 10.77
CA CYS A 370 0.56 4.00 9.50
C CYS A 370 1.57 4.83 8.70
N TRP A 371 2.27 5.77 9.34
CA TRP A 371 3.27 6.60 8.68
C TRP A 371 4.45 5.77 8.17
N VAL A 372 4.92 4.78 8.93
CA VAL A 372 5.98 3.85 8.49
C VAL A 372 5.58 3.17 7.18
N VAL A 373 4.35 2.67 7.06
CA VAL A 373 3.86 2.04 5.83
C VAL A 373 3.82 3.02 4.66
N VAL A 374 3.21 4.19 4.86
CA VAL A 374 3.08 5.23 3.81
C VAL A 374 4.46 5.67 3.32
N HIS A 375 5.36 6.05 4.23
CA HIS A 375 6.70 6.52 3.87
C HIS A 375 7.56 5.40 3.27
N ALA A 376 7.36 4.14 3.66
CA ALA A 376 8.07 3.01 3.03
C ALA A 376 7.67 2.86 1.56
N VAL A 377 6.37 3.01 1.24
CA VAL A 377 5.87 2.97 -0.15
C VAL A 377 6.40 4.17 -0.95
N VAL A 378 6.36 5.38 -0.38
CA VAL A 378 6.88 6.60 -1.03
C VAL A 378 8.38 6.45 -1.31
N ALA A 379 9.16 6.07 -0.31
CA ALA A 379 10.62 5.95 -0.40
C ALA A 379 11.06 4.81 -1.32
N GLY A 380 10.31 3.71 -1.34
CA GLY A 380 10.64 2.52 -2.12
C GLY A 380 10.36 2.66 -3.62
N TRP A 381 9.30 3.39 -4.01
CA TRP A 381 8.82 3.43 -5.40
C TRP A 381 8.45 4.84 -5.89
N ALA A 382 9.03 5.87 -5.26
CA ALA A 382 8.92 7.28 -5.66
C ALA A 382 7.46 7.81 -5.77
N GLN A 383 6.55 7.29 -4.96
CA GLN A 383 5.13 7.68 -4.94
C GLN A 383 4.90 8.95 -4.11
N ARG A 384 5.49 10.08 -4.52
CA ARG A 384 5.50 11.33 -3.73
C ARG A 384 4.12 11.94 -3.50
N ASP A 385 3.19 11.72 -4.42
CA ASP A 385 1.80 12.20 -4.33
C ASP A 385 1.05 11.63 -3.12
N LEU A 386 1.48 10.48 -2.59
CA LEU A 386 0.92 9.93 -1.34
C LEU A 386 1.22 10.82 -0.12
N LEU A 387 2.27 11.66 -0.16
CA LEU A 387 2.54 12.61 0.92
C LEU A 387 1.53 13.76 0.89
N ASP A 388 1.15 14.23 -0.30
CA ASP A 388 0.11 15.24 -0.47
C ASP A 388 -1.25 14.69 0.03
N ASP A 389 -1.58 13.44 -0.32
CA ASP A 389 -2.77 12.72 0.20
C ASP A 389 -2.75 12.66 1.73
N LEU A 390 -1.59 12.37 2.34
CA LEU A 390 -1.42 12.29 3.79
C LEU A 390 -1.59 13.65 4.48
N GLU A 391 -1.04 14.72 3.89
CA GLU A 391 -1.22 16.08 4.41
C GLU A 391 -2.67 16.54 4.32
N ASN A 392 -3.34 16.21 3.22
CA ASN A 392 -4.73 16.58 2.99
C ASN A 392 -5.71 15.81 3.89
N LEU A 393 -5.32 14.64 4.40
CA LEU A 393 -6.13 13.86 5.34
C LEU A 393 -6.43 14.61 6.65
N PHE A 394 -5.52 15.48 7.09
CA PHE A 394 -5.59 16.15 8.39
C PHE A 394 -5.89 17.67 8.29
N LYS A 395 -6.16 18.16 7.08
CA LYS A 395 -6.69 19.51 6.86
C LYS A 395 -8.21 19.46 6.97
#